data_AF-A0A8H7SGE5-F1
#
_entry.id   AF-A0A8H7SGE5-F1
#
_cell.length_a   1.000
_cell.length_b   1.000
_cell.length_c   1.000
_cell.angle_alpha   90.00
_cell.angle_beta   90.00
_cell.angle_gamma   90.00
#
_symmetry.space_group_name_H-M   'P 1'
#
loop_
_entity.id
_entity.type
_entity.pdbx_description
1 polymer ?
#
loop_
_entity_poly.entity_id
_entity_poly.type
_entity_poly.pdbx_seq_one_letter_code
_entity_poly.pdbx_strand_id
1 'polypeptide(L)'
;MNAPDRFELFVIPEGRKKVEMEVDTKIPNAATFAIEREDHTLGNILRGQLLKDPRVLFAGYKVPHPLEHNFLIKVQTVPGTSPGKALKDATSELISEVNALKNKFDMEVIRHRTFEDAKASQSGYDDSMNNMDPHHSVMDVDF
;
A
#
# COMPACT_ATOMS: atom_id res chain seq x y z
N MET A 1 9.36 -15.45 -32.38
CA MET A 1 9.88 -16.00 -31.11
C MET A 1 10.96 -15.03 -30.60
N ASN A 2 10.57 -13.80 -30.23
CA ASN A 2 11.47 -12.71 -29.79
C ASN A 2 10.89 -11.99 -28.54
N ALA A 3 9.94 -12.62 -27.86
CA ALA A 3 9.36 -12.02 -26.65
C ALA A 3 10.37 -12.22 -25.51
N PRO A 4 10.70 -11.17 -24.74
CA PRO A 4 11.56 -11.29 -23.57
C PRO A 4 10.90 -12.14 -22.50
N ASP A 5 11.71 -12.66 -21.59
CA ASP A 5 11.22 -13.50 -20.51
C ASP A 5 10.44 -12.67 -19.48
N ARG A 6 9.35 -13.24 -18.94
CA ARG A 6 8.47 -12.51 -18.01
C ARG A 6 9.14 -12.08 -16.71
N PHE A 7 10.15 -12.81 -16.25
CA PHE A 7 10.85 -12.44 -15.00
C PHE A 7 11.65 -11.14 -15.16
N GLU A 8 12.01 -10.76 -16.40
CA GLU A 8 12.71 -9.49 -16.67
C GLU A 8 11.86 -8.26 -16.31
N LEU A 9 10.56 -8.42 -16.05
CA LEU A 9 9.69 -7.35 -15.58
C LEU A 9 10.09 -6.81 -14.21
N PHE A 10 10.55 -7.70 -13.31
CA PHE A 10 10.79 -7.37 -11.90
C PHE A 10 12.19 -7.77 -11.39
N VAL A 11 12.91 -8.64 -12.11
CA VAL A 11 14.27 -9.04 -11.75
C VAL A 11 15.29 -8.08 -12.36
N ILE A 12 16.15 -7.53 -11.51
CA ILE A 12 17.23 -6.63 -11.93
C ILE A 12 18.33 -7.47 -12.59
N PRO A 13 18.77 -7.14 -13.83
CA PRO A 13 19.89 -7.82 -14.47
C PRO A 13 21.19 -7.63 -13.70
N GLU A 14 22.10 -8.60 -13.82
CA GLU A 14 23.44 -8.46 -13.24
C GLU A 14 24.15 -7.21 -13.77
N GLY A 15 24.78 -6.46 -12.85
CA GLY A 15 25.50 -5.23 -13.17
C GLY A 15 24.67 -3.95 -13.20
N ARG A 16 23.33 -4.01 -13.11
CA ARG A 16 22.48 -2.80 -12.97
C ARG A 16 22.13 -2.50 -11.52
N LYS A 17 22.02 -1.21 -11.20
CA LYS A 17 21.53 -0.74 -9.89
C LYS A 17 20.02 -0.54 -9.93
N LYS A 18 19.33 -0.75 -8.80
CA LYS A 18 17.89 -0.48 -8.69
C LYS A 18 17.56 0.99 -8.92
N VAL A 19 18.42 1.88 -8.39
CA VAL A 19 18.24 3.33 -8.46
C VAL A 19 19.54 3.97 -8.90
N GLU A 20 19.47 4.77 -9.95
CA GLU A 20 20.56 5.63 -10.41
C GLU A 20 20.11 7.09 -10.36
N MET A 21 20.99 7.97 -9.91
CA MET A 21 20.70 9.40 -9.75
C MET A 21 21.58 10.19 -10.69
N GLU A 22 20.95 10.99 -11.55
CA GLU A 22 21.60 11.94 -12.44
C GLU A 22 21.21 13.36 -12.01
N VAL A 23 22.21 14.17 -11.65
CA VAL A 23 21.97 15.59 -11.31
C VAL A 23 21.76 16.38 -12.60
N ASP A 24 20.71 17.20 -12.64
CA ASP A 24 20.43 18.05 -13.79
C ASP A 24 21.43 19.22 -13.82
N THR A 25 22.10 19.41 -14.96
CA THR A 25 23.08 20.49 -15.15
C THR A 25 22.45 21.80 -15.59
N LYS A 26 21.22 21.77 -16.12
CA LYS A 26 20.52 22.93 -16.66
C LYS A 26 19.61 23.58 -15.63
N ILE A 27 19.02 22.78 -14.75
CA ILE A 27 18.08 23.25 -13.72
C ILE A 27 18.75 23.15 -12.35
N PRO A 28 18.84 24.26 -11.59
CA PRO A 28 19.45 24.23 -10.27
C PRO A 28 18.64 23.35 -9.32
N ASN A 29 19.35 22.58 -8.49
CA ASN A 29 18.78 21.75 -7.45
C ASN A 29 17.70 20.78 -7.96
N ALA A 30 17.94 20.20 -9.13
CA ALA A 30 17.11 19.17 -9.73
C ALA A 30 17.93 17.90 -9.99
N ALA A 31 17.27 16.75 -9.87
CA ALA A 31 17.85 15.46 -10.21
C ALA A 31 16.80 14.56 -10.85
N THR A 32 17.26 13.69 -11.74
CA THR A 32 16.47 12.62 -12.33
C THR A 32 16.93 11.30 -11.74
N PHE A 33 15.99 10.50 -11.24
CA PHE A 33 16.23 9.17 -10.71
C PHE A 33 15.68 8.16 -11.70
N ALA A 34 16.54 7.26 -12.17
CA ALA A 34 16.16 6.10 -12.94
C ALA A 34 15.93 4.92 -12.01
N ILE A 35 14.71 4.39 -11.99
CA ILE A 35 14.34 3.26 -11.15
C ILE A 35 14.06 2.06 -12.07
N GLU A 36 14.92 1.06 -11.96
CA GLU A 36 14.85 -0.16 -12.76
C GLU A 36 13.81 -1.12 -12.19
N ARG A 37 13.16 -1.87 -13.08
CA ARG A 37 12.22 -2.96 -12.76
C ARG A 37 11.05 -2.51 -11.90
N GLU A 38 10.49 -1.37 -12.25
CA GLU A 38 9.29 -0.79 -11.65
C GLU A 38 8.48 -0.10 -12.75
N ASP A 39 7.20 0.09 -12.48
CA ASP A 39 6.25 0.65 -13.43
C ASP A 39 5.49 1.86 -12.84
N HIS A 40 4.34 2.18 -13.44
CA HIS A 40 3.48 3.26 -13.02
C HIS A 40 2.96 3.11 -11.58
N THR A 41 2.94 1.90 -11.02
CA THR A 41 2.50 1.63 -9.65
C THR A 41 3.34 2.45 -8.68
N LEU A 42 4.66 2.28 -8.74
CA LEU A 42 5.58 3.02 -7.87
C LEU A 42 5.80 4.45 -8.36
N GLY A 43 5.88 4.65 -9.69
CA GLY A 43 6.12 5.98 -10.27
C GLY A 43 5.03 7.00 -9.90
N ASN A 44 3.76 6.62 -10.04
CA ASN A 44 2.64 7.52 -9.79
C ASN A 44 2.49 7.86 -8.30
N ILE A 45 2.61 6.86 -7.42
CA ILE A 45 2.41 7.07 -5.98
C ILE A 45 3.54 7.93 -5.38
N LEU A 46 4.80 7.71 -5.79
CA LEU A 46 5.92 8.53 -5.36
C LEU A 46 5.80 9.96 -5.87
N ARG A 47 5.40 10.14 -7.14
CA ARG A 47 5.14 11.47 -7.69
C ARG A 47 4.04 12.20 -6.92
N GLY A 48 2.97 11.50 -6.55
CA GLY A 48 1.91 12.03 -5.69
C GLY A 48 2.43 12.46 -4.32
N GLN A 49 3.22 11.61 -3.65
CA GLN A 49 3.78 11.91 -2.33
C GLN A 49 4.74 13.10 -2.37
N LEU A 50 5.63 13.15 -3.36
CA LEU A 50 6.57 14.25 -3.52
C LEU A 50 5.88 15.60 -3.69
N LEU A 51 4.75 15.65 -4.41
CA LEU A 51 3.99 16.88 -4.60
C LEU A 51 3.25 17.35 -3.33
N LYS A 52 3.15 16.51 -2.29
CA LYS A 52 2.64 16.94 -0.98
C LYS A 52 3.66 17.75 -0.19
N ASP A 53 4.96 17.57 -0.45
CA ASP A 53 6.03 18.27 0.27
C ASP A 53 6.19 19.71 -0.27
N PRO A 54 5.98 20.76 0.55
CA PRO A 54 6.10 22.15 0.11
C PRO A 54 7.53 22.54 -0.31
N ARG A 55 8.54 21.73 0.03
CA ARG A 55 9.93 21.95 -0.39
C ARG A 55 10.18 21.50 -1.84
N VAL A 56 9.27 20.72 -2.42
CA VAL A 56 9.36 20.21 -3.80
C VAL A 56 8.67 21.20 -4.74
N LEU A 57 9.44 21.75 -5.67
CA LEU A 57 8.95 22.68 -6.69
C LEU A 57 8.40 21.94 -7.91
N PHE A 58 8.98 20.78 -8.23
CA PHE A 58 8.56 19.95 -9.34
C PHE A 58 8.78 18.48 -9.02
N ALA A 59 7.78 17.67 -9.32
CA ALA A 59 7.90 16.22 -9.37
C ALA A 59 7.09 15.67 -10.55
N GLY A 60 7.79 14.99 -11.46
CA GLY A 60 7.20 14.35 -12.62
C GLY A 60 7.86 13.02 -12.89
N TYR A 61 7.09 12.03 -13.34
CA TYR A 61 7.62 10.74 -13.74
C TYR A 61 7.20 10.39 -15.16
N LYS A 62 8.01 9.60 -15.85
CA LYS A 62 7.68 9.04 -17.17
C LYS A 62 8.31 7.66 -17.33
N VAL A 63 7.63 6.80 -18.07
CA VAL A 63 8.20 5.57 -18.60
C VAL A 63 8.74 5.91 -20.00
N PRO A 64 10.06 5.76 -20.26
CA PRO A 64 10.65 6.17 -21.53
C PRO A 64 10.11 5.35 -22.69
N HIS A 65 9.91 4.04 -22.49
CA HIS A 65 9.34 3.14 -23.48
C HIS A 65 8.59 1.98 -22.81
N PRO A 66 7.41 1.54 -23.31
CA PRO A 66 6.64 0.46 -22.66
C PRO A 66 7.33 -0.91 -22.60
N LEU A 67 8.29 -1.17 -23.51
CA LEU A 67 9.10 -2.40 -23.51
C LEU A 67 10.30 -2.33 -22.55
N GLU A 68 10.58 -1.16 -21.98
CA GLU A 68 11.62 -0.99 -20.97
C GLU A 68 10.96 -0.90 -19.60
N HIS A 69 11.27 -1.85 -18.74
CA HIS A 69 10.72 -1.90 -17.39
C HIS A 69 11.55 -1.02 -16.47
N ASN A 70 11.49 0.28 -16.69
CA ASN A 70 12.02 1.31 -15.81
C ASN A 70 11.18 2.58 -15.92
N PHE A 71 11.28 3.43 -14.91
CA PHE A 71 10.73 4.78 -15.00
C PHE A 71 11.75 5.80 -14.52
N LEU A 72 11.62 7.00 -15.07
CA LEU A 72 12.42 8.16 -14.71
C LEU A 72 11.55 9.10 -13.90
N ILE A 73 11.99 9.45 -12.68
CA ILE A 73 11.35 10.48 -11.86
C ILE A 73 12.28 11.68 -11.71
N LYS A 74 11.80 12.84 -12.11
CA LYS A 74 12.51 14.10 -12.01
C LYS A 74 11.96 14.91 -10.84
N VAL A 75 12.85 15.34 -9.97
CA VAL A 75 12.53 16.10 -8.76
C VAL A 75 13.35 17.38 -8.73
N GLN A 76 12.69 18.49 -8.45
CA GLN A 76 13.32 19.79 -8.20
C GLN A 76 12.87 20.29 -6.83
N THR A 77 13.82 20.76 -6.03
CA THR A 77 13.57 21.23 -4.66
C THR A 77 14.04 22.67 -4.47
N VAL A 78 13.46 23.34 -3.47
CA VAL A 78 13.96 24.64 -3.01
C VAL A 78 15.42 24.56 -2.57
N PRO A 79 16.20 25.65 -2.71
CA PRO A 79 17.57 25.69 -2.19
C PRO A 79 17.63 25.27 -0.72
N GLY A 80 18.64 24.47 -0.35
CA GLY A 80 18.84 23.98 1.02
C GLY A 80 18.29 22.57 1.29
N THR A 81 17.40 22.05 0.44
CA THR A 81 17.00 20.63 0.46
C THR A 81 17.53 19.94 -0.78
N SER A 82 18.17 18.78 -0.63
CA SER A 82 18.61 18.00 -1.80
C SER A 82 17.44 17.18 -2.37
N PRO A 83 17.33 17.03 -3.70
CA PRO A 83 16.30 16.21 -4.33
C PRO A 83 16.31 14.75 -3.83
N GLY A 84 17.49 14.20 -3.57
CA GLY A 84 17.63 12.85 -3.03
C GLY A 84 17.09 12.72 -1.61
N LYS A 85 17.23 13.76 -0.78
CA LYS A 85 16.63 13.79 0.56
C LYS A 85 15.11 13.90 0.47
N ALA A 86 14.58 14.76 -0.41
CA ALA A 86 13.13 14.86 -0.61
C ALA A 86 12.51 13.53 -1.06
N LEU A 87 13.17 12.81 -1.97
CA LEU A 87 12.74 11.47 -2.40
C LEU A 87 12.76 10.46 -1.26
N LYS A 88 13.82 10.47 -0.43
CA LYS A 88 13.93 9.59 0.73
C LYS A 88 12.84 9.88 1.77
N ASP A 89 12.67 11.15 2.12
CA ASP A 89 11.67 11.61 3.09
C ASP A 89 10.26 11.20 2.61
N ALA A 90 9.91 11.48 1.36
CA ALA A 90 8.64 11.08 0.76
C ALA A 90 8.42 9.56 0.79
N THR A 91 9.46 8.77 0.52
CA THR A 91 9.36 7.30 0.56
C THR A 91 9.09 6.81 1.99
N SER A 92 9.77 7.36 2.99
CA SER A 92 9.56 7.00 4.40
C SER A 92 8.17 7.39 4.91
N GLU A 93 7.65 8.55 4.50
CA GLU A 93 6.29 8.96 4.79
C GLU A 93 5.27 8.01 4.14
N LEU A 94 5.48 7.65 2.87
CA LEU A 94 4.60 6.72 2.16
C LEU A 94 4.54 5.35 2.84
N ILE A 95 5.68 4.80 3.28
CA ILE A 95 5.73 3.56 4.05
C ILE A 95 4.88 3.69 5.33
N SER A 96 4.97 4.84 6.01
CA SER A 96 4.22 5.10 7.23
C SER A 96 2.71 5.21 6.97
N GLU A 97 2.29 5.88 5.89
CA GLU A 97 0.90 5.98 5.45
C GLU A 97 0.31 4.59 5.14
N VAL A 98 1.04 3.75 4.39
CA VAL A 98 0.61 2.39 4.04
C VAL A 98 0.50 1.51 5.29
N ASN A 99 1.44 1.60 6.23
CA ASN A 99 1.38 0.86 7.49
C ASN A 99 0.18 1.29 8.35
N ALA A 100 -0.12 2.59 8.40
CA ALA A 100 -1.29 3.09 9.11
C ALA A 100 -2.59 2.57 8.49
N LEU A 101 -2.67 2.52 7.15
CA LEU A 101 -3.81 1.93 6.45
C LEU A 101 -3.95 0.44 6.76
N LYS A 102 -2.85 -0.32 6.68
CA LYS A 102 -2.83 -1.76 6.99
C LYS A 102 -3.36 -2.02 8.41
N ASN A 103 -2.85 -1.30 9.40
CA ASN A 103 -3.27 -1.49 10.78
C ASN A 103 -4.76 -1.20 11.00
N LYS A 104 -5.27 -0.12 10.39
CA LYS A 104 -6.71 0.21 10.44
C LYS A 104 -7.56 -0.87 9.77
N PHE A 105 -7.11 -1.37 8.63
CA PHE A 105 -7.79 -2.45 7.92
C PHE A 105 -7.82 -3.74 8.76
N ASP A 106 -6.68 -4.15 9.33
CA ASP A 106 -6.58 -5.36 10.15
C ASP A 106 -7.49 -5.29 11.39
N MET A 107 -7.52 -4.13 12.08
CA MET A 107 -8.42 -3.90 13.22
C MET A 107 -9.89 -4.02 12.81
N GLU A 108 -10.27 -3.46 11.66
CA GLU A 108 -11.65 -3.49 11.17
C GLU A 108 -12.07 -4.91 10.76
N VAL A 109 -11.17 -5.69 10.16
CA VAL A 109 -11.42 -7.10 9.82
C VAL A 109 -11.65 -7.93 11.08
N ILE A 110 -10.84 -7.75 12.12
CA ILE A 110 -11.03 -8.44 13.40
C ILE A 110 -12.37 -8.06 14.01
N ARG A 111 -12.67 -6.75 14.05
CA ARG A 111 -13.93 -6.22 14.56
C ARG A 111 -15.13 -6.87 13.85
N HIS A 112 -15.13 -6.90 12.52
CA HIS A 112 -16.22 -7.49 11.75
C HIS A 112 -16.36 -9.00 12.00
N ARG A 113 -15.27 -9.75 12.13
CA ARG A 113 -15.33 -11.18 12.46
C ARG A 113 -15.93 -11.41 13.85
N THR A 114 -15.48 -10.66 14.85
CA THR A 114 -16.01 -10.78 16.22
C THR A 114 -17.51 -10.43 16.31
N PHE A 115 -17.98 -9.46 15.52
CA PHE A 115 -19.39 -9.12 15.45
C PHE A 115 -20.23 -10.24 14.81
N GLU A 116 -19.75 -10.86 13.73
CA GLU A 116 -20.42 -12.00 13.11
C GLU A 116 -20.49 -13.21 14.04
N ASP A 117 -19.40 -13.52 14.76
CA ASP A 117 -19.37 -14.60 15.75
C ASP A 117 -20.33 -14.33 16.92
N ALA A 118 -20.39 -13.09 17.40
CA ALA A 118 -21.33 -12.67 18.45
C ALA A 118 -22.80 -12.75 17.98
N LYS A 119 -23.07 -12.40 16.72
CA LYS A 119 -24.41 -12.50 16.13
C LYS A 119 -24.83 -13.96 15.92
N ALA A 120 -23.93 -14.82 15.44
CA ALA A 120 -24.19 -16.25 15.26
C ALA A 120 -24.47 -16.96 16.60
N SER A 121 -23.76 -16.59 17.66
CA SER A 121 -24.00 -17.12 19.01
C SER A 121 -25.30 -16.60 19.65
N GLN A 122 -25.73 -15.37 19.37
CA GLN A 122 -27.05 -14.88 19.78
C GLN A 122 -28.21 -15.55 19.04
N SER A 123 -28.08 -15.77 17.73
CA SER A 123 -29.12 -16.47 16.94
C SER A 123 -29.29 -17.94 17.34
N GLY A 124 -28.20 -18.62 17.77
CA GLY A 124 -28.30 -19.99 18.28
C GLY A 124 -28.95 -20.12 19.66
N TYR A 125 -28.93 -19.04 20.47
CA TYR A 125 -29.56 -19.03 21.79
C TYR A 125 -31.08 -18.82 21.69
N ASP A 126 -31.53 -17.95 20.77
CA ASP A 126 -32.96 -17.64 20.56
C ASP A 126 -33.74 -18.84 19.99
N ASP A 127 -33.11 -19.63 19.10
CA ASP A 127 -33.71 -20.85 18.53
C ASP A 127 -33.78 -22.01 19.56
N SER A 128 -32.88 -22.02 20.55
CA SER A 128 -32.86 -23.02 21.63
C SER A 128 -33.91 -22.75 22.72
N MET A 129 -34.28 -21.48 22.95
CA MET A 129 -35.32 -21.11 23.92
C MET A 129 -36.74 -21.35 23.41
N ASN A 130 -36.95 -21.27 22.08
CA ASN A 130 -38.26 -21.58 21.49
C ASN A 130 -38.59 -23.08 21.42
N ASN A 131 -37.62 -23.96 21.69
CA ASN A 131 -37.79 -25.42 21.65
C ASN A 131 -37.82 -26.10 23.04
N MET A 132 -37.93 -25.31 24.13
CA MET A 132 -38.20 -25.86 25.47
C MET A 132 -39.71 -25.86 25.74
N ASP A 133 -40.35 -26.99 25.44
CA ASP A 133 -41.74 -27.26 25.85
C ASP A 133 -41.88 -27.15 27.38
N PRO A 134 -42.81 -26.33 27.93
CA PRO A 134 -42.97 -26.16 29.37
C PRO A 134 -43.73 -27.31 30.08
N HIS A 135 -44.00 -28.44 29.41
CA HIS A 135 -44.86 -29.49 29.96
C HIS A 135 -44.10 -30.79 30.30
N HIS A 136 -43.31 -30.79 31.38
CA HIS A 136 -43.21 -32.00 32.20
C HIS A 136 -42.80 -31.73 33.67
N SER A 137 -43.78 -31.45 34.52
CA SER A 137 -43.77 -31.92 35.90
C SER A 137 -45.18 -31.85 36.49
N VAL A 138 -45.91 -32.96 36.48
CA VAL A 138 -46.98 -33.20 37.46
C VAL A 138 -46.44 -34.31 38.35
N MET A 139 -45.94 -33.93 39.53
CA MET A 139 -45.83 -34.87 40.64
C MET A 139 -47.26 -35.10 41.13
N ASP A 140 -47.78 -36.29 40.92
CA ASP A 140 -49.01 -36.75 41.57
C ASP A 140 -48.73 -36.86 43.08
N VAL A 141 -49.47 -36.07 43.87
CA VAL A 141 -49.55 -36.26 45.32
C VAL A 141 -51.02 -36.45 45.65
N ASP A 142 -51.40 -37.70 45.86
CA ASP A 142 -52.74 -38.11 46.31
C ASP A 142 -53.01 -37.58 47.74
N PHE A 143 -54.14 -36.86 47.90
CA PHE A 143 -55.22 -36.99 48.90
C PHE A 143 -56.00 -35.69 49.11
#